data_AF-A0A419KKB7-F1
#
_entry.id   AF-A0A419KKB7-F1
#
_cell.length_a   1.000
_cell.length_b   1.000
_cell.length_c   1.000
_cell.angle_alpha   90.00
_cell.angle_beta   90.00
_cell.angle_gamma   90.00
#
_symmetry.space_group_name_H-M   'P 1'
#
loop_
_entity.id
_entity.type
_entity.pdbx_description
1 polymer ?
#
loop_
_entity_poly.entity_id
_entity_poly.type
_entity_poly.pdbx_seq_one_letter_code
_entity_poly.pdbx_strand_id
1 'polypeptide(L)'
;MRIAVIGAGKIGSAVAKAFLDAGYQVTATRRKVEKLELLRRLGAEVTDDNRYACERADIIIVCVKPVDVEGVLNEVREEIKGKIVISMAASIKLSYLKKMVPEAYFVRVMPNLTVLVRESLVAYCFEPGFQKQLRDGIKRLLRTLGKPVEIEESKMDAITALSGCAPAYLSIIVEALTFAGLKVGLPKDIALLSAAQAMIGTGKLITEEEMSPLEIRDAVATPGGVTIEGLFQLEKLPLRYAFMKAVKAAEEKSKLISERFG
;
A
#
# COMPACT_ATOMS: atom_id res chain seq x y z
N MET A 1 -11.03 -13.32 -15.92
CA MET A 1 -9.81 -12.49 -15.99
C MET A 1 -8.73 -13.17 -15.17
N ARG A 2 -7.59 -13.43 -15.79
CA ARG A 2 -6.41 -14.09 -15.21
C ARG A 2 -5.37 -13.05 -14.83
N ILE A 3 -4.84 -13.15 -13.62
CA ILE A 3 -3.88 -12.19 -13.07
C ILE A 3 -2.61 -12.94 -12.68
N ALA A 4 -1.47 -12.51 -13.23
CA ALA A 4 -0.17 -12.96 -12.78
C ALA A 4 0.35 -12.02 -11.68
N VAL A 5 0.74 -12.56 -10.53
CA VAL A 5 1.42 -11.81 -9.47
C VAL A 5 2.88 -12.22 -9.41
N ILE A 6 3.73 -11.40 -10.02
CA ILE A 6 5.17 -11.63 -10.12
C ILE A 6 5.86 -11.12 -8.87
N GLY A 7 6.39 -12.04 -8.07
CA GLY A 7 6.97 -11.71 -6.76
C GLY A 7 5.96 -11.73 -5.63
N ALA A 8 5.45 -12.92 -5.29
CA ALA A 8 4.57 -13.15 -4.15
C ALA A 8 5.34 -13.15 -2.81
N GLY A 9 5.95 -12.01 -2.48
CA GLY A 9 6.45 -11.68 -1.15
C GLY A 9 5.31 -11.36 -0.18
N LYS A 10 5.56 -10.54 0.85
CA LYS A 10 4.51 -10.15 1.82
C LYS A 10 3.37 -9.37 1.15
N ILE A 11 3.71 -8.32 0.39
CA ILE A 11 2.72 -7.52 -0.35
C ILE A 11 2.12 -8.34 -1.49
N GLY A 12 2.96 -8.98 -2.33
CA GLY A 12 2.47 -9.79 -3.45
C GLY A 12 1.52 -10.91 -3.03
N SER A 13 1.78 -11.58 -1.89
CA SER A 13 0.84 -12.60 -1.37
C SER A 13 -0.47 -11.99 -0.87
N ALA A 14 -0.44 -10.83 -0.23
CA ALA A 14 -1.65 -10.13 0.20
C ALA A 14 -2.50 -9.69 -1.01
N VAL A 15 -1.85 -9.17 -2.05
CA VAL A 15 -2.48 -8.78 -3.31
C VAL A 15 -3.09 -9.99 -4.03
N ALA A 16 -2.32 -11.09 -4.16
CA ALA A 16 -2.81 -12.34 -4.73
C ALA A 16 -4.05 -12.86 -3.98
N LYS A 17 -3.99 -12.89 -2.64
CA LYS A 17 -5.14 -13.28 -1.81
C LYS A 17 -6.34 -12.37 -2.02
N ALA A 18 -6.15 -11.05 -2.08
CA ALA A 18 -7.24 -10.12 -2.32
C ALA A 18 -7.92 -10.35 -3.68
N PHE A 19 -7.15 -10.68 -4.71
CA PHE A 19 -7.70 -11.00 -6.03
C PHE A 19 -8.43 -12.36 -6.06
N LEU A 20 -7.91 -13.38 -5.38
CA LEU A 20 -8.61 -14.67 -5.24
C LEU A 20 -9.97 -14.51 -4.59
N ASP A 21 -10.02 -13.80 -3.45
CA ASP A 21 -11.27 -13.58 -2.72
C ASP A 21 -12.28 -12.72 -3.50
N ALA A 22 -11.80 -11.92 -4.48
CA ALA A 22 -12.62 -11.18 -5.42
C ALA A 22 -13.06 -12.02 -6.65
N GLY A 23 -12.71 -13.31 -6.69
CA GLY A 23 -13.12 -14.24 -7.75
C GLY A 23 -12.23 -14.25 -9.00
N TYR A 24 -11.04 -13.64 -8.95
CA TYR A 24 -10.09 -13.69 -10.06
C TYR A 24 -9.29 -14.99 -10.08
N GLN A 25 -8.89 -15.44 -11.27
CA GLN A 25 -7.94 -16.53 -11.43
C GLN A 25 -6.53 -15.97 -11.25
N VAL A 26 -5.77 -16.48 -10.28
CA VAL A 26 -4.46 -15.94 -9.92
C VAL A 26 -3.37 -16.99 -10.11
N THR A 27 -2.30 -16.61 -10.83
CA THR A 27 -1.03 -17.32 -10.86
C THR A 27 0.00 -16.48 -10.12
N ALA A 28 0.54 -16.97 -9.01
CA ALA A 28 1.49 -16.25 -8.15
C ALA A 28 2.89 -16.85 -8.25
N THR A 29 3.90 -16.02 -8.47
CA THR A 29 5.27 -16.50 -8.68
C THR A 29 6.21 -16.17 -7.54
N ARG A 30 7.13 -17.10 -7.23
CA ARG A 30 8.24 -16.86 -6.29
C ARG A 30 9.35 -17.89 -6.51
N ARG A 31 10.61 -17.45 -6.39
CA ARG A 31 11.81 -18.33 -6.44
C ARG A 31 11.76 -19.56 -5.50
N LYS A 32 11.00 -19.45 -4.41
CA LYS A 32 10.77 -20.52 -3.41
C LYS A 32 9.27 -20.77 -3.34
N VAL A 33 8.79 -21.69 -4.18
CA VAL A 33 7.36 -21.97 -4.38
C VAL A 33 6.72 -22.52 -3.11
N GLU A 34 7.48 -23.23 -2.27
CA GLU A 34 7.04 -23.75 -0.97
C GLU A 34 6.56 -22.63 -0.02
N LYS A 35 7.03 -21.39 -0.21
CA LYS A 35 6.53 -20.24 0.57
C LYS A 35 5.16 -19.73 0.13
N LEU A 36 4.55 -20.34 -0.89
CA LEU A 36 3.25 -19.98 -1.45
C LEU A 36 2.16 -21.02 -1.13
N GLU A 37 2.41 -21.97 -0.22
CA GLU A 37 1.44 -23.00 0.16
C GLU A 37 0.07 -22.44 0.55
N LEU A 38 0.03 -21.32 1.28
CA LEU A 38 -1.23 -20.67 1.64
C LEU A 38 -2.01 -20.23 0.39
N LEU A 39 -1.35 -19.61 -0.59
CA LEU A 39 -2.01 -19.18 -1.83
C LEU A 39 -2.50 -20.39 -2.62
N ARG A 40 -1.70 -21.46 -2.70
CA ARG A 40 -2.10 -22.72 -3.34
C ARG A 40 -3.37 -23.29 -2.70
N ARG A 41 -3.44 -23.32 -1.36
CA ARG A 41 -4.64 -23.77 -0.61
C ARG A 41 -5.86 -22.88 -0.84
N LEU A 42 -5.65 -21.59 -1.12
CA LEU A 42 -6.70 -20.63 -1.47
C LEU A 42 -7.09 -20.69 -2.96
N GLY A 43 -6.54 -21.63 -3.74
CA GLY A 43 -6.90 -21.84 -5.15
C GLY A 43 -6.05 -21.08 -6.16
N ALA A 44 -4.96 -20.43 -5.74
CA ALA A 44 -3.99 -19.87 -6.68
C ALA A 44 -3.16 -20.98 -7.33
N GLU A 45 -2.87 -20.81 -8.62
CA GLU A 45 -1.75 -21.48 -9.24
C GLU A 45 -0.45 -20.85 -8.73
N VAL A 46 0.56 -21.65 -8.42
CA VAL A 46 1.85 -21.15 -7.92
C VAL A 46 3.00 -21.80 -8.65
N THR A 47 3.99 -20.99 -9.04
CA THR A 47 5.14 -21.43 -9.85
C THR A 47 6.37 -20.56 -9.54
N ASP A 48 7.55 -20.98 -9.97
CA ASP A 48 8.76 -20.16 -10.01
C ASP A 48 9.02 -19.57 -11.42
N ASP A 49 8.26 -19.99 -12.43
CA ASP A 49 8.37 -19.52 -13.81
C ASP A 49 7.51 -18.26 -14.05
N ASN A 50 8.20 -17.11 -14.21
CA ASN A 50 7.51 -15.84 -14.49
C ASN A 50 6.96 -15.76 -15.91
N ARG A 51 7.64 -16.36 -16.90
CA ARG A 51 7.20 -16.34 -18.31
C ARG A 51 5.90 -17.10 -18.45
N TYR A 52 5.82 -18.29 -17.89
CA TYR A 52 4.61 -19.12 -17.86
C TYR A 52 3.41 -18.34 -17.31
N ALA A 53 3.60 -17.64 -16.19
CA ALA A 53 2.55 -16.86 -15.54
C ALA A 53 2.13 -15.65 -16.40
N CYS A 54 3.09 -14.89 -16.93
CA CYS A 54 2.84 -13.72 -17.76
C CYS A 54 2.16 -14.07 -19.09
N GLU A 55 2.54 -15.18 -19.72
CA GLU A 55 1.96 -15.64 -21.00
C GLU A 55 0.43 -15.87 -20.87
N ARG A 56 -0.01 -16.47 -19.77
CA ARG A 56 -1.42 -16.85 -19.54
C ARG A 56 -2.26 -15.74 -18.91
N ALA A 57 -1.63 -14.69 -18.39
CA ALA A 57 -2.34 -13.60 -17.71
C ALA A 57 -2.90 -12.55 -18.68
N ASP A 58 -4.03 -11.97 -18.29
CA ASP A 58 -4.61 -10.80 -18.92
C ASP A 58 -4.03 -9.51 -18.30
N ILE A 59 -3.72 -9.54 -17.00
CA ILE A 59 -3.07 -8.46 -16.23
C ILE A 59 -1.89 -9.02 -15.46
N ILE A 60 -0.75 -8.31 -15.50
CA ILE A 60 0.46 -8.68 -14.79
C ILE A 60 0.70 -7.69 -13.66
N ILE A 61 0.99 -8.19 -12.46
CA ILE A 61 1.32 -7.40 -11.27
C ILE A 61 2.77 -7.65 -10.93
N VAL A 62 3.61 -6.62 -11.05
CA VAL A 62 5.03 -6.70 -10.67
C VAL A 62 5.17 -6.23 -9.23
N CYS A 63 5.41 -7.17 -8.32
CA CYS A 63 5.51 -6.96 -6.87
C CYS A 63 6.87 -7.42 -6.30
N VAL A 64 7.93 -7.29 -7.10
CA VAL A 64 9.31 -7.54 -6.68
C VAL A 64 9.95 -6.28 -6.08
N LYS A 65 11.14 -6.44 -5.48
CA LYS A 65 11.89 -5.28 -4.98
C LYS A 65 12.33 -4.41 -6.16
N PRO A 66 12.53 -3.09 -5.96
CA PRO A 66 12.94 -2.18 -7.03
C PRO A 66 14.18 -2.66 -7.80
N VAL A 67 15.18 -3.19 -7.09
CA VAL A 67 16.43 -3.73 -7.68
C VAL A 67 16.23 -4.97 -8.54
N ASP A 68 15.13 -5.71 -8.37
CA ASP A 68 14.84 -6.92 -9.12
C ASP A 68 13.95 -6.63 -10.35
N VAL A 69 13.36 -5.43 -10.46
CA VAL A 69 12.39 -5.09 -11.51
C VAL A 69 13.01 -5.22 -12.90
N GLU A 70 14.24 -4.71 -13.07
CA GLU A 70 14.91 -4.75 -14.37
C GLU A 70 15.12 -6.20 -14.86
N GLY A 71 15.65 -7.05 -13.99
CA GLY A 71 15.85 -8.47 -14.31
C GLY A 71 14.55 -9.17 -14.68
N VAL A 72 13.49 -8.93 -13.90
CA VAL A 72 12.17 -9.53 -14.15
C VAL A 72 11.56 -9.04 -15.46
N LEU A 73 11.60 -7.75 -15.75
CA LEU A 73 11.03 -7.22 -17.00
C LEU A 73 11.80 -7.68 -18.23
N ASN A 74 13.12 -7.83 -18.13
CA ASN A 74 13.92 -8.44 -19.19
C ASN A 74 13.57 -9.92 -19.39
N GLU A 75 13.31 -10.65 -18.30
CA GLU A 75 12.89 -12.05 -18.35
C GLU A 75 11.54 -12.21 -19.05
N VAL A 76 10.51 -11.42 -18.72
CA VAL A 76 9.15 -11.60 -19.25
C VAL A 76 8.80 -10.67 -20.42
N ARG A 77 9.81 -10.05 -21.03
CA ARG A 77 9.63 -8.94 -21.99
C ARG A 77 8.66 -9.28 -23.12
N GLU A 78 8.79 -10.45 -23.70
CA GLU A 78 7.99 -10.86 -24.87
C GLU A 78 6.55 -11.17 -24.46
N GLU A 79 6.35 -11.80 -23.30
CA GLU A 79 5.07 -12.27 -22.80
C GLU A 79 4.15 -11.13 -22.34
N ILE A 80 4.70 -9.95 -22.02
CA ILE A 80 3.95 -8.78 -21.55
C ILE A 80 3.68 -7.72 -22.62
N LYS A 81 4.18 -7.88 -23.85
CA LYS A 81 3.89 -6.95 -24.96
C LYS A 81 2.39 -6.85 -25.22
N GLY A 82 1.88 -5.63 -25.33
CA GLY A 82 0.45 -5.35 -25.54
C GLY A 82 -0.45 -5.66 -24.33
N LYS A 83 0.12 -6.06 -23.18
CA LYS A 83 -0.63 -6.37 -21.96
C LYS A 83 -0.54 -5.24 -20.94
N ILE A 84 -1.44 -5.28 -19.96
CA ILE A 84 -1.43 -4.34 -18.84
C ILE A 84 -0.48 -4.85 -17.77
N VAL A 85 0.47 -4.00 -17.37
CA VAL A 85 1.44 -4.28 -16.31
C VAL A 85 1.29 -3.26 -15.19
N ILE A 86 0.85 -3.74 -14.03
CA ILE A 86 0.73 -2.94 -12.81
C ILE A 86 2.01 -3.12 -11.99
N SER A 87 2.86 -2.10 -11.95
CA SER A 87 4.05 -2.10 -11.11
C SER A 87 3.74 -1.59 -9.72
N MET A 88 4.02 -2.42 -8.72
CA MET A 88 3.96 -2.08 -7.29
C MET A 88 5.34 -1.86 -6.67
N ALA A 89 6.38 -1.79 -7.50
CA ALA A 89 7.74 -1.54 -7.04
C ALA A 89 7.91 -0.08 -6.62
N ALA A 90 8.36 0.14 -5.38
CA ALA A 90 8.62 1.46 -4.84
C ALA A 90 9.67 2.21 -5.70
N SER A 91 9.50 3.53 -5.84
CA SER A 91 10.47 4.42 -6.51
C SER A 91 10.78 4.12 -7.99
N ILE A 92 10.08 3.21 -8.66
CA ILE A 92 10.26 2.96 -10.10
C ILE A 92 9.26 3.79 -10.91
N LYS A 93 9.78 4.70 -11.74
CA LYS A 93 8.95 5.59 -12.57
C LYS A 93 8.38 4.89 -13.80
N LEU A 94 7.23 5.37 -14.27
CA LEU A 94 6.62 4.93 -15.52
C LEU A 94 7.55 5.13 -16.72
N SER A 95 8.31 6.22 -16.76
CA SER A 95 9.32 6.48 -17.79
C SER A 95 10.36 5.38 -17.90
N TYR A 96 10.82 4.85 -16.77
CA TYR A 96 11.79 3.77 -16.73
C TYR A 96 11.17 2.45 -17.22
N LEU A 97 9.99 2.09 -16.69
CA LEU A 97 9.24 0.91 -17.12
C LEU A 97 8.97 0.93 -18.64
N LYS A 98 8.57 2.10 -19.17
CA LYS A 98 8.30 2.27 -20.60
C LYS A 98 9.53 2.17 -21.48
N LYS A 99 10.70 2.61 -21.03
CA LYS A 99 11.96 2.41 -21.76
C LYS A 99 12.31 0.92 -21.89
N MET A 100 11.98 0.14 -20.87
CA MET A 100 12.26 -1.30 -20.86
C MET A 100 11.37 -2.09 -21.81
N VAL A 101 10.05 -1.86 -21.75
CA VAL A 101 9.06 -2.55 -22.61
C VAL A 101 8.05 -1.55 -23.17
N PRO A 102 8.40 -0.83 -24.25
CA PRO A 102 7.55 0.21 -24.85
C PRO A 102 6.14 -0.26 -25.20
N GLU A 103 6.00 -1.52 -25.60
CA GLU A 103 4.75 -2.12 -26.08
C GLU A 103 3.79 -2.53 -24.97
N ALA A 104 4.23 -2.57 -23.71
CA ALA A 104 3.37 -2.86 -22.56
C ALA A 104 2.64 -1.59 -22.08
N TYR A 105 1.46 -1.76 -21.49
CA TYR A 105 0.68 -0.68 -20.91
C TYR A 105 0.90 -0.62 -19.39
N PHE A 106 1.68 0.35 -18.91
CA PHE A 106 2.01 0.43 -17.50
C PHE A 106 1.02 1.24 -16.66
N VAL A 107 0.77 0.72 -15.46
CA VAL A 107 0.14 1.44 -14.35
C VAL A 107 1.11 1.35 -13.17
N ARG A 108 1.46 2.49 -12.59
CA ARG A 108 2.26 2.53 -11.36
C ARG A 108 1.30 2.61 -10.19
N VAL A 109 1.47 1.72 -9.21
CA VAL A 109 0.61 1.59 -8.05
C VAL A 109 1.47 1.54 -6.80
N MET A 110 1.08 2.27 -5.77
CA MET A 110 1.74 2.30 -4.48
C MET A 110 0.74 1.92 -3.38
N PRO A 111 0.62 0.63 -3.03
CA PRO A 111 -0.07 0.24 -1.81
C PRO A 111 0.84 0.47 -0.59
N ASN A 112 0.30 0.27 0.60
CA ASN A 112 1.08 0.19 1.83
C ASN A 112 0.81 -1.15 2.55
N LEU A 113 1.32 -1.30 3.78
CA LEU A 113 1.19 -2.54 4.54
C LEU A 113 -0.27 -2.91 4.89
N THR A 114 -1.20 -1.95 4.94
CA THR A 114 -2.61 -2.24 5.29
C THR A 114 -3.36 -2.96 4.17
N VAL A 115 -2.74 -3.19 3.00
CA VAL A 115 -3.26 -4.10 1.96
C VAL A 115 -3.46 -5.53 2.49
N LEU A 116 -2.73 -5.93 3.54
CA LEU A 116 -2.91 -7.22 4.22
C LEU A 116 -4.31 -7.40 4.81
N VAL A 117 -4.98 -6.29 5.11
CA VAL A 117 -6.35 -6.24 5.65
C VAL A 117 -7.30 -5.47 4.73
N ARG A 118 -6.90 -5.19 3.48
CA ARG A 118 -7.68 -4.47 2.46
C ARG A 118 -8.07 -3.03 2.80
N GLU A 119 -7.31 -2.39 3.68
CA GLU A 119 -7.52 -1.00 4.10
C GLU A 119 -6.40 -0.08 3.58
N SER A 120 -5.76 -0.44 2.46
CA SER A 120 -4.73 0.41 1.85
C SER A 120 -5.37 1.61 1.18
N LEU A 121 -4.82 2.80 1.37
CA LEU A 121 -4.91 3.80 0.32
C LEU A 121 -4.05 3.29 -0.84
N VAL A 122 -4.65 3.09 -2.01
CA VAL A 122 -3.97 2.53 -3.18
C VAL A 122 -3.76 3.66 -4.17
N ALA A 123 -2.66 4.39 -4.01
CA ALA A 123 -2.33 5.48 -4.92
C ALA A 123 -1.87 4.91 -6.26
N TYR A 124 -2.31 5.49 -7.37
CA TYR A 124 -1.95 5.00 -8.69
C TYR A 124 -1.88 6.11 -9.73
N CYS A 125 -1.12 5.86 -10.79
CA CYS A 125 -1.09 6.69 -11.99
C CYS A 125 -0.90 5.82 -13.23
N PHE A 126 -1.47 6.28 -14.35
CA PHE A 126 -1.33 5.62 -15.65
C PHE A 126 -0.16 6.22 -16.42
N GLU A 127 0.45 5.42 -17.31
CA GLU A 127 1.35 5.98 -18.33
C GLU A 127 0.65 7.00 -19.24
N PRO A 128 1.40 7.93 -19.85
CA PRO A 128 0.88 8.79 -20.89
C PRO A 128 0.28 7.97 -22.05
N GLY A 129 -0.92 8.36 -22.50
CA GLY A 129 -1.61 7.66 -23.60
C GLY A 129 -2.34 6.37 -23.21
N PHE A 130 -2.40 6.02 -21.92
CA PHE A 130 -3.14 4.82 -21.47
C PHE A 130 -4.63 4.87 -21.87
N GLN A 131 -5.11 3.78 -22.47
CA GLN A 131 -6.44 3.67 -23.06
C GLN A 131 -7.55 3.94 -22.02
N LYS A 132 -8.43 4.91 -22.32
CA LYS A 132 -9.50 5.33 -21.41
C LYS A 132 -10.47 4.19 -21.07
N GLN A 133 -10.79 3.31 -22.04
CA GLN A 133 -11.74 2.21 -21.81
C GLN A 133 -11.27 1.19 -20.77
N LEU A 134 -9.95 1.06 -20.56
CA LEU A 134 -9.37 0.10 -19.62
C LEU A 134 -9.27 0.63 -18.18
N ARG A 135 -9.32 1.95 -17.99
CA ARG A 135 -9.10 2.60 -16.68
C ARG A 135 -10.08 2.16 -15.60
N ASP A 136 -11.36 2.02 -15.95
CA ASP A 136 -12.39 1.60 -15.00
C ASP A 136 -12.19 0.16 -14.52
N GLY A 137 -11.71 -0.72 -15.40
CA GLY A 137 -11.34 -2.09 -15.04
C GLY A 137 -10.21 -2.11 -14.01
N ILE A 138 -9.18 -1.30 -14.23
CA ILE A 138 -8.06 -1.17 -13.28
C ILE A 138 -8.52 -0.56 -11.96
N LYS A 139 -9.34 0.48 -11.99
CA LYS A 139 -9.88 1.08 -10.76
C LYS A 139 -10.69 0.06 -9.96
N ARG A 140 -11.54 -0.74 -10.61
CA ARG A 140 -12.29 -1.83 -9.95
C ARG A 140 -11.36 -2.88 -9.36
N LEU A 141 -10.30 -3.28 -10.09
CA LEU A 141 -9.30 -4.21 -9.57
C LEU A 141 -8.61 -3.65 -8.32
N LEU A 142 -8.16 -2.40 -8.36
CA LEU A 142 -7.46 -1.76 -7.23
C LEU A 142 -8.36 -1.55 -6.01
N ARG A 143 -9.69 -1.43 -6.18
CA ARG A 143 -10.65 -1.40 -5.05
C ARG A 143 -10.61 -2.65 -4.18
N THR A 144 -10.20 -3.80 -4.72
CA THR A 144 -10.07 -5.04 -3.93
C THR A 144 -8.94 -4.98 -2.89
N LEU A 145 -8.03 -4.00 -3.05
CA LEU A 145 -6.87 -3.78 -2.18
C LEU A 145 -7.11 -2.67 -1.14
N GLY A 146 -8.17 -1.88 -1.30
CA GLY A 146 -8.55 -0.76 -0.44
C GLY A 146 -9.13 0.43 -1.23
N LYS A 147 -8.81 1.67 -0.84
CA LYS A 147 -9.35 2.90 -1.46
C LYS A 147 -8.41 3.42 -2.56
N PRO A 148 -8.74 3.26 -3.86
CA PRO A 148 -7.87 3.70 -4.94
C PRO A 148 -7.98 5.21 -5.17
N VAL A 149 -6.83 5.87 -5.34
CA VAL A 149 -6.75 7.30 -5.65
C VAL A 149 -5.79 7.52 -6.81
N GLU A 150 -6.31 8.10 -7.89
CA GLU A 150 -5.49 8.51 -9.03
C GLU A 150 -4.76 9.80 -8.65
N ILE A 151 -3.44 9.82 -8.83
CA ILE A 151 -2.60 10.98 -8.55
C ILE A 151 -1.67 11.27 -9.73
N GLU A 152 -1.06 12.46 -9.73
CA GLU A 152 0.09 12.71 -10.59
C GLU A 152 1.30 11.88 -10.13
N GLU A 153 2.06 11.35 -11.08
CA GLU A 153 3.27 10.58 -10.74
C GLU A 153 4.28 11.40 -9.92
N SER A 154 4.33 12.72 -10.15
CA SER A 154 5.16 13.68 -9.40
C SER A 154 4.90 13.68 -7.88
N LYS A 155 3.72 13.21 -7.46
CA LYS A 155 3.31 13.13 -6.04
C LYS A 155 3.56 11.76 -5.42
N MET A 156 4.04 10.77 -6.18
CA MET A 156 4.16 9.39 -5.69
C MET A 156 5.22 9.24 -4.58
N ASP A 157 6.30 10.03 -4.62
CA ASP A 157 7.29 10.08 -3.52
C ASP A 157 6.70 10.67 -2.24
N ALA A 158 5.90 11.72 -2.35
CA ALA A 158 5.21 12.33 -1.21
C ALA A 158 4.16 11.37 -0.61
N ILE A 159 3.42 10.66 -1.44
CA ILE A 159 2.48 9.62 -0.99
C ILE A 159 3.19 8.44 -0.35
N THR A 160 4.36 8.05 -0.87
CA THR A 160 5.20 7.02 -0.24
C THR A 160 5.61 7.44 1.16
N ALA A 161 6.10 8.66 1.32
CA ALA A 161 6.52 9.22 2.60
C ALA A 161 5.37 9.39 3.61
N LEU A 162 4.17 9.70 3.12
CA LEU A 162 2.98 9.85 3.96
C LEU A 162 2.27 8.51 4.18
N SER A 163 1.56 8.01 3.17
CA SER A 163 0.72 6.80 3.27
C SER A 163 1.54 5.51 3.34
N GLY A 164 2.63 5.43 2.58
CA GLY A 164 3.50 4.25 2.56
C GLY A 164 4.16 3.99 3.92
N CYS A 165 4.65 5.06 4.56
CA CYS A 165 5.32 4.99 5.86
C CYS A 165 4.36 5.10 7.06
N ALA A 166 3.14 5.60 6.88
CA ALA A 166 2.15 5.80 7.95
C ALA A 166 1.97 4.58 8.88
N PRO A 167 1.88 3.32 8.40
CA PRO A 167 1.73 2.18 9.29
C PRO A 167 2.83 2.07 10.36
N ALA A 168 4.07 2.46 10.04
CA ALA A 168 5.18 2.47 11.00
C ALA A 168 5.08 3.64 11.99
N TYR A 169 4.64 4.81 11.53
CA TYR A 169 4.46 5.97 12.41
C TYR A 169 3.29 5.76 13.38
N LEU A 170 2.18 5.25 12.85
CA LEU A 170 0.98 4.96 13.61
C LEU A 170 1.19 3.82 14.61
N SER A 171 2.01 2.81 14.30
CA SER A 171 2.33 1.76 15.28
C SER A 171 3.04 2.30 16.53
N ILE A 172 3.86 3.35 16.39
CA ILE A 172 4.50 4.02 17.55
C ILE A 172 3.44 4.69 18.42
N ILE A 173 2.41 5.30 17.83
CA ILE A 173 1.31 5.92 18.60
C ILE A 173 0.51 4.85 19.35
N VAL A 174 0.17 3.73 18.68
CA VAL A 174 -0.53 2.61 19.33
C VAL A 174 0.29 2.04 20.49
N GLU A 175 1.59 1.87 20.28
CA GLU A 175 2.51 1.42 21.32
C GLU A 175 2.55 2.42 22.49
N ALA A 176 2.74 3.71 22.23
CA ALA A 176 2.76 4.74 23.27
C ALA A 176 1.48 4.77 24.11
N LEU A 177 0.30 4.66 23.47
CA LEU A 177 -0.99 4.56 24.16
C LEU A 177 -1.11 3.27 24.98
N THR A 178 -0.57 2.16 24.48
CA THR A 178 -0.52 0.89 25.20
C THR A 178 0.28 1.02 26.50
N PHE A 179 1.47 1.62 26.44
CA PHE A 179 2.30 1.88 27.62
C PHE A 179 1.64 2.86 28.60
N ALA A 180 0.96 3.89 28.09
CA ALA A 180 0.18 4.80 28.93
C ALA A 180 -0.98 4.08 29.64
N GLY A 181 -1.66 3.15 28.96
CA GLY A 181 -2.68 2.28 29.56
C GLY A 181 -2.16 1.47 30.74
N LEU A 182 -0.96 0.88 30.61
CA LEU A 182 -0.30 0.19 31.72
C LEU A 182 -0.04 1.11 32.91
N LYS A 183 0.42 2.34 32.66
CA LYS A 183 0.71 3.33 33.71
C LYS A 183 -0.53 3.69 34.53
N VAL A 184 -1.72 3.64 33.93
CA VAL A 184 -3.01 3.89 34.60
C VAL A 184 -3.72 2.61 35.08
N GLY A 185 -3.04 1.46 35.04
CA GLY A 185 -3.49 0.21 35.65
C GLY A 185 -4.23 -0.75 34.72
N LEU A 186 -4.26 -0.52 33.41
CA LEU A 186 -4.87 -1.47 32.47
C LEU A 186 -3.98 -2.69 32.23
N PRO A 187 -4.56 -3.89 32.05
CA PRO A 187 -3.84 -5.03 31.50
C PRO A 187 -3.32 -4.75 30.09
N LYS A 188 -2.14 -5.29 29.75
CA LYS A 188 -1.45 -5.04 28.48
C LYS A 188 -2.33 -5.30 27.26
N ASP A 189 -3.01 -6.44 27.23
CA ASP A 189 -3.81 -6.85 26.07
C ASP A 189 -5.02 -5.94 25.86
N ILE A 190 -5.64 -5.48 26.96
CA ILE A 190 -6.75 -4.52 26.90
C ILE A 190 -6.25 -3.15 26.45
N ALA A 191 -5.10 -2.68 26.95
CA ALA A 191 -4.53 -1.41 26.53
C ALA A 191 -4.17 -1.39 25.04
N LEU A 192 -3.55 -2.46 24.53
CA LEU A 192 -3.20 -2.60 23.12
C LEU A 192 -4.45 -2.62 22.24
N LEU A 193 -5.43 -3.46 22.58
CA LEU A 193 -6.67 -3.56 21.82
C LEU A 193 -7.42 -2.23 21.81
N SER A 194 -7.49 -1.54 22.95
CA SER A 194 -8.16 -0.25 23.08
C SER A 194 -7.50 0.81 22.19
N ALA A 195 -6.16 0.91 22.23
CA ALA A 195 -5.41 1.86 21.41
C ALA A 195 -5.55 1.57 19.90
N ALA A 196 -5.43 0.30 19.49
CA ALA A 196 -5.58 -0.10 18.10
C ALA A 196 -7.00 0.15 17.58
N GLN A 197 -8.03 -0.23 18.35
CA GLN A 197 -9.43 -0.04 17.96
C GLN A 197 -9.82 1.43 17.91
N ALA A 198 -9.35 2.26 18.86
CA ALA A 198 -9.56 3.69 18.83
C ALA A 198 -8.94 4.34 17.58
N MET A 199 -7.74 3.87 17.18
CA MET A 199 -7.10 4.35 15.96
C MET A 199 -7.89 3.98 14.69
N ILE A 200 -8.38 2.73 14.60
CA ILE A 200 -9.24 2.29 13.50
C ILE A 200 -10.51 3.16 13.44
N GLY A 201 -11.21 3.30 14.56
CA GLY A 201 -12.45 4.09 14.64
C GLY A 201 -12.23 5.56 14.28
N THR A 202 -11.16 6.18 14.80
CA THR A 202 -10.81 7.57 14.46
C THR A 202 -10.56 7.73 12.96
N GLY A 203 -9.88 6.77 12.32
CA GLY A 203 -9.69 6.77 10.88
C GLY A 203 -11.03 6.72 10.12
N LYS A 204 -11.95 5.86 10.57
CA LYS A 204 -13.28 5.72 9.95
C LYS A 204 -14.15 6.97 10.10
N LEU A 205 -14.12 7.65 11.24
CA LEU A 205 -14.81 8.93 11.41
C LEU A 205 -14.38 9.95 10.34
N ILE A 206 -13.10 9.93 9.94
CA ILE A 206 -12.60 10.82 8.88
C ILE A 206 -13.01 10.34 7.48
N THR A 207 -12.93 9.03 7.22
CA THR A 207 -13.09 8.50 5.86
C THR A 207 -14.50 8.11 5.46
N GLU A 208 -15.36 7.83 6.43
CA GLU A 208 -16.74 7.37 6.26
C GLU A 208 -17.74 8.47 6.69
N GLU A 209 -17.49 9.15 7.81
CA GLU A 209 -18.34 10.24 8.32
C GLU A 209 -17.86 11.66 7.92
N GLU A 210 -16.76 11.74 7.15
CA GLU A 210 -16.16 12.99 6.65
C GLU A 210 -15.84 14.04 7.74
N MET A 211 -15.68 13.61 8.99
CA MET A 211 -15.33 14.51 10.10
C MET A 211 -13.88 15.00 9.96
N SER A 212 -13.66 16.28 10.21
CA SER A 212 -12.33 16.85 10.35
C SER A 212 -11.68 16.45 11.69
N PRO A 213 -10.34 16.43 11.80
CA PRO A 213 -9.66 16.20 13.07
C PRO A 213 -10.01 17.21 14.17
N LEU A 214 -10.48 18.42 13.81
CA LEU A 214 -10.95 19.39 14.79
C LEU A 214 -12.32 18.98 15.34
N GLU A 215 -13.27 18.65 14.47
CA GLU A 215 -14.62 18.20 14.87
C GLU A 215 -14.56 16.96 15.77
N ILE A 216 -13.68 15.99 15.46
CA ILE A 216 -13.50 14.81 16.31
C ILE A 216 -13.05 15.21 17.71
N ARG A 217 -12.07 16.11 17.84
CA ARG A 217 -11.59 16.57 19.16
C ARG A 217 -12.68 17.32 19.91
N ASP A 218 -13.40 18.22 19.24
CA ASP A 218 -14.46 19.02 19.86
C ASP A 218 -15.62 18.13 20.32
N ALA A 219 -15.94 17.07 19.58
CA ALA A 219 -16.97 16.10 19.95
C ALA A 219 -16.65 15.29 21.22
N VAL A 220 -15.37 15.10 21.56
CA VAL A 220 -14.95 14.30 22.72
C VAL A 220 -14.37 15.12 23.88
N ALA A 221 -14.14 16.41 23.68
CA ALA A 221 -13.60 17.32 24.69
C ALA A 221 -14.72 18.10 25.39
N THR A 222 -15.12 17.61 26.57
CA THR A 222 -16.10 18.31 27.41
C THR A 222 -15.42 19.37 28.30
N PRO A 223 -16.08 20.50 28.62
CA PRO A 223 -15.55 21.51 29.55
C PRO A 223 -15.14 20.88 30.90
N GLY A 224 -13.89 21.05 31.31
CA GLY A 224 -13.34 20.48 32.55
C GLY A 224 -13.21 18.95 32.56
N GLY A 225 -13.39 18.28 31.42
CA GLY A 225 -13.35 16.82 31.31
C GLY A 225 -11.94 16.23 31.20
N VAL A 226 -11.84 14.90 31.26
CA VAL A 226 -10.56 14.18 31.18
C VAL A 226 -9.84 14.36 29.85
N THR A 227 -10.58 14.50 28.74
CA THR A 227 -10.01 14.67 27.40
C THR A 227 -9.26 15.99 27.26
N ILE A 228 -9.82 17.10 27.76
CA ILE A 228 -9.19 18.42 27.62
C ILE A 228 -7.90 18.51 28.46
N GLU A 229 -7.86 17.87 29.63
CA GLU A 229 -6.63 17.74 30.43
C GLU A 229 -5.55 16.94 29.69
N GLY A 230 -5.92 15.83 29.04
CA GLY A 230 -5.01 15.06 28.20
C GLY A 230 -4.48 15.86 27.00
N LEU A 231 -5.36 16.55 26.28
CA LEU A 231 -4.99 17.41 25.15
C LEU A 231 -4.03 18.53 25.59
N PHE A 232 -4.27 19.14 26.75
CA PHE A 232 -3.39 20.19 27.29
C PHE A 232 -1.96 19.69 27.53
N GLN A 233 -1.78 18.45 27.98
CA GLN A 233 -0.43 17.86 28.12
C GLN A 233 0.20 17.55 26.76
N LEU A 234 -0.58 17.05 25.79
CA LEU A 234 -0.07 16.74 24.45
C LEU A 234 0.39 17.98 23.70
N GLU A 235 -0.29 19.12 23.85
CA GLU A 235 0.10 20.40 23.21
C GLU A 235 1.41 21.00 23.76
N LYS A 236 1.89 20.54 24.93
CA LYS A 236 3.24 20.90 25.43
C LYS A 236 4.36 20.24 24.63
N LEU A 237 4.03 19.24 23.82
CA LEU A 237 4.99 18.49 23.02
C LEU A 237 4.87 18.88 21.54
N PRO A 238 5.97 18.95 20.78
CA PRO A 238 5.96 19.35 19.38
C PRO A 238 5.52 18.20 18.44
N LEU A 239 4.39 17.54 18.73
CA LEU A 239 3.94 16.34 18.01
C LEU A 239 3.74 16.59 16.51
N ARG A 240 3.01 17.65 16.16
CA ARG A 240 2.77 18.01 14.74
C ARG A 240 4.09 18.22 14.00
N TYR A 241 5.04 18.91 14.63
CA TYR A 241 6.37 19.15 14.07
C TYR A 241 7.17 17.85 13.86
N ALA A 242 7.09 16.90 14.80
CA ALA A 242 7.75 15.60 14.67
C ALA A 242 7.24 14.82 13.45
N PHE A 243 5.93 14.76 13.22
CA PHE A 243 5.36 14.11 12.03
C PHE A 243 5.75 14.85 10.73
N MET A 244 5.72 16.18 10.72
CA MET A 244 6.15 16.97 9.56
C MET A 244 7.61 16.67 9.19
N LYS A 245 8.51 16.60 10.19
CA LYS A 245 9.92 16.23 9.99
C LYS A 245 10.08 14.81 9.47
N ALA A 246 9.35 13.85 10.05
CA ALA A 246 9.42 12.45 9.64
C ALA A 246 9.00 12.26 8.17
N VAL A 247 7.85 12.84 7.80
CA VAL A 247 7.34 12.77 6.41
C VAL A 247 8.30 13.48 5.45
N LYS A 248 8.84 14.65 5.84
CA LYS A 248 9.79 15.38 4.98
C LYS A 248 11.07 14.58 4.73
N ALA A 249 11.65 13.99 5.77
CA ALA A 249 12.85 13.18 5.64
C ALA A 249 12.61 11.92 4.81
N ALA A 250 11.45 11.28 4.95
CA ALA A 250 11.07 10.12 4.13
C ALA A 250 10.86 10.50 2.66
N GLU A 251 10.26 11.67 2.38
CA GLU A 251 10.09 12.18 1.01
C GLU A 251 11.43 12.43 0.33
N GLU A 252 12.35 13.12 1.01
CA GLU A 252 13.71 13.39 0.52
C GLU A 252 14.44 12.07 0.22
N LYS A 253 14.34 11.10 1.13
CA LYS A 253 14.95 9.79 0.91
C LYS A 253 14.32 9.04 -0.26
N SER A 254 13.00 9.09 -0.42
CA SER A 254 12.28 8.46 -1.54
C SER A 254 12.74 9.03 -2.87
N LYS A 255 12.86 10.36 -2.98
CA LYS A 255 13.36 11.06 -4.18
C LYS A 255 14.76 10.60 -4.56
N LEU A 256 15.69 10.56 -3.60
CA LEU A 256 17.06 10.10 -3.81
C LEU A 256 17.15 8.63 -4.27
N ILE A 257 16.20 7.78 -3.87
CA ILE A 257 16.13 6.39 -4.35
C ILE A 257 15.58 6.36 -5.78
N SER A 258 14.51 7.11 -6.04
CA SER A 258 13.87 7.21 -7.36
C SER A 258 14.84 7.72 -8.44
N GLU A 259 15.73 8.66 -8.11
CA GLU A 259 16.76 9.17 -9.02
C GLU A 259 17.76 8.12 -9.49
N ARG A 260 17.97 7.03 -8.74
CA ARG A 260 18.88 5.94 -9.13
C ARG A 260 18.35 5.11 -10.29
N PHE A 261 17.05 5.15 -10.54
CA PHE A 261 16.37 4.37 -11.58
C PHE A 261 15.97 5.23 -12.79
N GLY A 262 16.42 6.49 -12.88
CA GLY A 262 16.14 7.40 -14.00
C GLY A 262 14.74 8.00 -13.99
#